data_AF-A0A1E1WGQ9-F1
#
_entry.id   AF-A0A1E1WGQ9-F1
#
_cell.length_a   1.000
_cell.length_b   1.000
_cell.length_c   1.000
_cell.angle_alpha   90.00
_cell.angle_beta   90.00
_cell.angle_gamma   90.00
#
_symmetry.space_group_name_H-M   'P 1'
#
loop_
_entity.id
_entity.type
_entity.pdbx_description
1 polymer ?
#
loop_
_entity_poly.entity_id
_entity_poly.type
_entity_poly.pdbx_seq_one_letter_code
_entity_poly.pdbx_strand_id
1 'polypeptide(L)'
;RYRTPLEDNQKRTKKDADIEHHLNDSCNCDDEPYTEEVFNALTRLRFEEPNSNNRWDSPLFTVQPTDSLDLEAIYKVLFEKKPPPPNMSTQNPPLSSTNFLYELDKATQAISKQILEAKQLSLDIVKFPDYPGCMLESSFIQDVNPQKLLRLRRQFLTYAKMNHSNEDANKIGRYFIQYLNKTLTD
;
A
#
# COMPACT_ATOMS: atom_id res chain seq x y z
N ARG A 1 26.61 -11.83 16.22
CA ARG A 1 25.93 -12.73 15.25
C ARG A 1 24.97 -13.59 16.06
N TYR A 2 23.67 -13.39 15.90
CA TYR A 2 22.67 -14.24 16.53
C TYR A 2 22.73 -15.61 15.86
N ARG A 3 22.88 -16.68 16.64
CA ARG A 3 22.73 -18.06 16.13
C ARG A 3 21.27 -18.29 15.81
N THR A 4 21.01 -19.00 14.72
CA THR A 4 19.65 -19.37 14.35
C THR A 4 19.19 -20.56 15.20
N PRO A 5 17.90 -20.66 15.54
CA PRO A 5 17.36 -21.79 16.29
C PRO A 5 17.68 -23.16 15.67
N LEU A 6 17.86 -23.21 14.34
CA LEU A 6 18.26 -24.41 13.60
C LEU A 6 19.67 -24.91 13.97
N GLU A 7 20.62 -24.00 14.16
CA GLU A 7 22.00 -24.34 14.56
C GLU A 7 22.05 -24.89 16.00
N ASP A 8 21.15 -24.40 16.86
CA ASP A 8 21.04 -24.87 18.24
C ASP A 8 20.32 -26.23 18.32
N ASN A 9 19.34 -26.49 17.45
CA ASN A 9 18.68 -27.80 17.33
C ASN A 9 19.62 -28.89 16.78
N GLN A 10 20.46 -28.57 15.79
CA GLN A 10 21.43 -29.54 15.25
C GLN A 10 22.56 -29.89 16.23
N LYS A 11 22.88 -28.99 17.17
CA LYS A 11 23.89 -29.26 18.22
C LYS A 11 23.36 -30.15 19.34
N ARG A 12 22.07 -30.08 19.65
CA ARG A 12 21.42 -30.91 20.68
C ARG A 12 21.41 -32.38 20.27
N THR A 13 21.03 -32.67 19.02
CA THR A 13 20.94 -34.06 18.54
C THR A 13 22.28 -34.79 18.46
N LYS A 14 23.40 -34.07 18.40
CA LYS A 14 24.75 -34.66 18.50
C LYS A 14 25.18 -34.94 19.94
N LYS A 15 24.62 -34.24 20.92
CA LYS A 15 24.97 -34.38 22.34
C LYS A 15 24.13 -35.46 23.03
N ASP A 16 22.90 -35.68 22.55
CA ASP A 16 21.99 -36.68 23.09
C ASP A 16 22.34 -38.12 22.65
N ALA A 17 23.03 -38.28 21.51
CA ALA A 17 23.50 -39.58 21.02
C ALA A 17 24.62 -40.22 21.87
N ASP A 18 25.34 -39.43 22.69
CA ASP A 18 26.47 -39.90 23.48
C ASP A 18 26.09 -40.31 24.93
N ILE A 19 24.82 -40.16 25.35
CA ILE A 19 24.40 -40.27 26.77
C ILE A 19 23.50 -41.49 27.05
N GLU A 20 22.85 -42.10 26.06
CA GLU A 20 21.94 -43.23 26.31
C GLU A 20 22.64 -44.59 26.39
N HIS A 21 23.04 -45.02 27.58
CA HIS A 21 23.17 -46.47 27.86
C HIS A 21 22.60 -46.94 29.20
N HIS A 22 22.23 -46.10 30.17
CA HIS A 22 21.68 -46.61 31.42
C HIS A 22 20.52 -45.73 31.87
N LEU A 23 19.29 -46.23 31.71
CA LEU A 23 18.27 -46.35 32.76
C LEU A 23 17.05 -47.06 32.15
N ASN A 24 16.84 -48.28 32.61
CA ASN A 24 15.69 -49.11 32.34
C ASN A 24 14.59 -48.71 33.33
N ASP A 25 13.47 -48.14 32.86
CA ASP A 25 12.28 -47.97 33.69
C ASP A 25 11.06 -48.46 32.92
N SER A 26 10.57 -49.61 33.37
CA SER A 26 9.41 -50.31 32.86
C SER A 26 8.13 -49.56 33.24
N CYS A 27 7.60 -48.81 32.27
CA CYS A 27 6.22 -48.35 32.22
C CYS A 27 5.68 -48.75 30.84
N ASN A 28 4.59 -49.54 30.79
CA ASN A 28 3.91 -49.85 29.53
C ASN A 28 3.60 -48.54 28.79
N CYS A 29 4.22 -48.32 27.63
CA CYS A 29 4.05 -47.14 26.80
C CYS A 29 3.61 -47.53 25.37
N ASP A 30 2.49 -48.26 25.26
CA ASP A 30 1.83 -48.53 23.97
C ASP A 30 0.98 -47.34 23.48
N ASP A 31 1.25 -46.12 23.95
CA ASP A 31 0.56 -44.89 23.54
C ASP A 31 1.56 -43.86 22.97
N GLU A 32 2.55 -44.30 22.20
CA GLU A 32 3.27 -43.37 21.31
C GLU A 32 2.37 -43.08 20.09
N PRO A 33 1.81 -41.87 19.95
CA PRO A 33 0.83 -41.57 18.90
C PRO A 33 1.43 -41.60 17.49
N TYR A 34 2.76 -41.57 17.36
CA TYR A 34 3.48 -41.61 16.09
C TYR A 34 4.75 -42.44 16.21
N THR A 35 5.03 -43.26 15.20
CA THR A 35 6.35 -43.89 15.07
C THR A 35 7.43 -42.83 14.79
N GLU A 36 8.66 -43.10 15.21
CA GLU A 36 9.79 -42.18 15.07
C GLU A 36 10.01 -41.73 13.60
N GLU A 37 9.82 -42.65 12.65
CA GLU A 37 9.90 -42.37 11.21
C GLU A 37 8.85 -41.32 10.79
N VAL A 38 7.60 -41.48 11.24
CA VAL A 38 6.51 -40.55 10.93
C VAL A 38 6.75 -39.20 11.60
N PHE A 39 7.20 -39.20 12.86
CA PHE A 39 7.51 -37.97 13.57
C PHE A 39 8.63 -37.17 12.90
N ASN A 40 9.73 -37.83 12.52
CA ASN A 40 10.85 -37.20 11.80
C ASN A 40 10.41 -36.70 10.42
N ALA A 41 9.59 -37.45 9.69
CA ALA A 41 9.06 -37.02 8.41
C ALA A 41 8.19 -35.75 8.52
N LEU A 42 7.39 -35.63 9.58
CA LEU A 42 6.55 -34.46 9.81
C LEU A 42 7.36 -33.24 10.27
N THR A 43 8.22 -33.40 11.26
CA THR A 43 8.90 -32.27 11.93
C THR A 43 10.17 -31.81 11.24
N ARG A 44 10.96 -32.71 10.64
CA ARG A 44 12.26 -32.36 10.03
C ARG A 44 12.20 -32.21 8.52
N LEU A 45 11.39 -33.00 7.83
CA LEU A 45 11.38 -33.04 6.37
C LEU A 45 10.28 -32.16 5.74
N ARG A 46 9.17 -31.93 6.44
CA ARG A 46 7.98 -31.28 5.87
C ARG A 46 7.57 -29.98 6.55
N PHE A 47 7.95 -29.77 7.80
CA PHE A 47 7.61 -28.54 8.52
C PHE A 47 8.41 -27.36 7.96
N GLU A 48 7.70 -26.32 7.55
CA GLU A 48 8.27 -25.02 7.15
C GLU A 48 7.90 -23.96 8.19
N GLU A 49 8.88 -23.19 8.65
CA GLU A 49 8.62 -22.12 9.60
C GLU A 49 7.82 -20.98 8.95
N PRO A 50 6.89 -20.34 9.70
CA PRO A 50 6.12 -19.21 9.18
C PRO A 50 7.02 -18.09 8.66
N ASN A 51 6.78 -17.64 7.42
CA ASN A 51 7.60 -16.64 6.76
C ASN A 51 7.13 -15.22 7.12
N SER A 52 7.90 -14.54 7.97
CA SER A 52 7.60 -13.17 8.40
C SER A 52 7.59 -12.12 7.28
N ASN A 53 8.18 -12.41 6.12
CA ASN A 53 8.17 -11.49 4.98
C ASN A 53 6.81 -11.50 4.25
N ASN A 54 6.07 -12.61 4.36
CA ASN A 54 4.73 -12.72 3.83
C ASN A 54 3.74 -12.17 4.86
N ARG A 55 3.00 -11.12 4.49
CA ARG A 55 2.01 -10.50 5.38
C ARG A 55 0.98 -11.50 5.95
N TRP A 56 0.63 -12.53 5.18
CA TRP A 56 -0.36 -13.53 5.56
C TRP A 56 0.22 -14.73 6.32
N ASP A 57 1.55 -14.83 6.40
CA ASP A 57 2.28 -15.93 7.06
C ASP A 57 3.23 -15.41 8.16
N SER A 58 3.06 -14.15 8.55
CA SER A 58 3.84 -13.52 9.62
C SER A 58 3.27 -13.92 10.98
N PRO A 59 4.01 -14.70 11.78
CA PRO A 59 3.52 -15.16 13.07
C PRO A 59 3.46 -13.99 14.06
N LEU A 60 2.36 -13.90 14.81
CA LEU A 60 2.12 -12.81 15.75
C LEU A 60 2.87 -13.00 17.08
N PHE A 61 3.02 -14.25 17.49
CA PHE A 61 3.83 -14.68 18.63
C PHE A 61 4.57 -15.95 18.24
N THR A 62 5.83 -16.07 18.69
CA THR A 62 6.64 -17.29 18.56
C THR A 62 7.12 -17.66 19.96
N VAL A 63 6.83 -18.87 20.40
CA VAL A 63 7.11 -19.33 21.77
C VAL A 63 7.92 -20.61 21.69
N GLN A 64 9.06 -20.65 22.36
CA GLN A 64 9.83 -21.87 22.53
C GLN A 64 9.46 -22.57 23.85
N PRO A 65 9.69 -23.88 23.99
CA PRO A 65 9.35 -24.62 25.22
C PRO A 65 9.98 -24.08 26.50
N THR A 66 11.09 -23.34 26.39
CA THR A 66 11.81 -22.72 27.51
C THR A 66 11.35 -21.30 27.83
N ASP A 67 10.53 -20.69 26.97
CA ASP A 67 10.12 -19.30 27.12
C ASP A 67 8.94 -19.20 28.08
N SER A 68 8.94 -18.18 28.94
CA SER A 68 7.76 -17.83 29.74
C SER A 68 6.72 -17.15 28.85
N LEU A 69 5.50 -17.67 28.84
CA LEU A 69 4.42 -17.14 28.01
C LEU A 69 3.85 -15.84 28.58
N ASP A 70 3.94 -14.74 27.82
CA ASP A 70 3.30 -13.47 28.15
C ASP A 70 1.81 -13.50 27.76
N LEU A 71 0.99 -13.98 28.69
CA LEU A 71 -0.46 -14.09 28.52
C LEU A 71 -1.14 -12.72 28.41
N GLU A 72 -0.58 -11.68 29.03
CA GLU A 72 -1.16 -10.34 29.01
C GLU A 72 -1.02 -9.72 27.61
N ALA A 73 0.15 -9.85 26.98
CA ALA A 73 0.36 -9.40 25.61
C ALA A 73 -0.58 -10.13 24.62
N ILE A 74 -0.76 -11.45 24.78
CA ILE A 74 -1.67 -12.23 23.95
C ILE A 74 -3.11 -11.75 24.10
N TYR A 75 -3.56 -11.53 25.34
CA TYR A 75 -4.89 -11.01 25.64
C TYR A 75 -5.15 -9.66 24.96
N LYS A 76 -4.23 -8.70 25.10
CA LYS A 76 -4.35 -7.38 24.48
C LYS A 76 -4.45 -7.46 22.97
N VAL A 77 -3.68 -8.34 22.33
CA VAL A 77 -3.68 -8.47 20.87
C VAL A 77 -4.96 -9.14 20.35
N LEU A 78 -5.54 -10.08 21.09
CA LEU A 78 -6.78 -10.74 20.70
C LEU A 78 -8.02 -9.86 20.90
N PHE A 79 -8.08 -9.10 21.98
CA PHE A 79 -9.32 -8.41 22.41
C PHE A 79 -9.24 -6.88 22.34
N GLU A 80 -8.08 -6.27 22.57
CA GLU A 80 -7.94 -4.82 22.63
C GLU A 80 -7.43 -4.20 21.32
N LYS A 81 -7.02 -5.04 20.36
CA LYS A 81 -6.49 -4.58 19.08
C LYS A 81 -7.59 -3.91 18.26
N LYS A 82 -7.42 -2.60 18.03
CA LYS A 82 -8.29 -1.85 17.12
C LYS A 82 -8.26 -2.51 15.73
N PRO A 83 -9.42 -2.69 15.08
CA PRO A 83 -9.47 -3.29 13.76
C PRO A 83 -8.61 -2.45 12.79
N PRO A 84 -7.86 -3.10 11.88
CA PRO A 84 -7.12 -2.37 10.87
C PRO A 84 -8.09 -1.51 10.05
N PRO A 85 -7.65 -0.34 9.54
CA PRO A 85 -8.49 0.50 8.73
C PRO A 85 -9.05 -0.32 7.55
N PRO A 86 -10.33 -0.13 7.19
CA PRO A 86 -10.96 -0.90 6.13
C PRO A 86 -10.14 -0.77 4.85
N ASN A 87 -9.85 -1.90 4.21
CA ASN A 87 -9.06 -1.88 3.00
C ASN A 87 -9.84 -1.13 1.91
N MET A 88 -9.12 -0.49 0.98
CA MET A 88 -9.76 0.28 -0.10
C MET A 88 -10.67 -0.57 -1.00
N SER A 89 -10.45 -1.88 -1.07
CA SER A 89 -11.29 -2.83 -1.82
C SER A 89 -12.65 -3.13 -1.16
N THR A 90 -12.77 -2.90 0.16
CA THR A 90 -13.99 -3.06 0.97
C THR A 90 -14.71 -1.75 1.24
N GLN A 91 -14.10 -0.62 0.89
CA GLN A 91 -14.76 0.68 0.95
C GLN A 91 -15.60 0.86 -0.31
N ASN A 92 -16.88 1.16 -0.13
CA ASN A 92 -17.71 1.59 -1.24
C ASN A 92 -17.12 2.88 -1.80
N PRO A 93 -16.79 2.94 -3.11
CA PRO A 93 -16.32 4.18 -3.69
C PRO A 93 -17.37 5.27 -3.41
N PRO A 94 -16.94 6.47 -3.00
CA PRO A 94 -17.88 7.57 -2.81
C PRO A 94 -18.71 7.72 -4.08
N LEU A 95 -20.02 7.94 -3.93
CA LEU A 95 -20.91 8.20 -5.05
C LEU A 95 -20.45 9.50 -5.72
N SER A 96 -19.60 9.37 -6.73
CA SER A 96 -19.28 10.48 -7.62
C SER A 96 -20.58 11.00 -8.19
N SER A 97 -20.72 12.32 -8.32
CA SER A 97 -21.79 12.87 -9.14
C SER A 97 -21.71 12.19 -10.51
N THR A 98 -22.85 11.70 -11.01
CA THR A 98 -22.94 10.91 -12.25
C THR A 98 -22.34 11.61 -13.46
N ASN A 99 -22.11 12.93 -13.36
CA ASN A 99 -21.59 13.79 -14.41
C ASN A 99 -20.16 14.30 -14.19
N PHE A 100 -19.49 13.91 -13.11
CA PHE A 100 -18.21 14.50 -12.71
C PHE A 100 -17.13 14.49 -13.80
N LEU A 101 -16.87 13.33 -14.40
CA LEU A 101 -15.83 13.17 -15.41
C LEU A 101 -16.12 14.00 -16.67
N TYR A 102 -17.39 14.12 -17.03
CA TYR A 102 -17.81 14.92 -18.17
C TYR A 102 -17.64 16.41 -17.88
N GLU A 103 -18.07 16.87 -16.69
CA GLU A 103 -17.91 18.27 -16.29
C GLU A 103 -16.42 18.67 -16.19
N LEU A 104 -15.59 17.77 -15.69
CA LEU A 104 -14.14 17.95 -15.63
C LEU A 104 -13.53 18.04 -17.03
N ASP A 105 -13.87 17.12 -17.93
CA ASP A 105 -13.37 17.13 -19.30
C ASP A 105 -13.79 18.40 -20.05
N LYS A 106 -15.05 18.83 -19.86
CA LYS A 106 -15.60 20.07 -20.41
C LYS A 106 -14.88 21.31 -19.87
N ALA A 107 -14.67 21.39 -18.55
CA ALA A 107 -13.98 22.51 -17.90
C ALA A 107 -12.53 22.64 -18.38
N THR A 108 -11.78 21.53 -18.40
CA THR A 108 -10.39 21.54 -18.90
C THR A 108 -10.31 21.88 -20.38
N GLN A 109 -11.33 21.54 -21.19
CA GLN A 109 -11.42 21.89 -22.62
C GLN A 109 -11.61 23.39 -22.81
N ALA A 110 -12.55 23.98 -22.06
CA ALA A 110 -12.80 25.43 -22.09
C ALA A 110 -11.54 26.23 -21.71
N ILE A 111 -10.86 25.83 -20.64
CA ILE A 111 -9.60 26.45 -20.19
C ILE A 111 -8.52 26.32 -21.28
N SER A 112 -8.35 25.13 -21.86
CA SER A 112 -7.34 24.90 -22.91
C SER A 112 -7.60 25.75 -24.15
N LYS A 113 -8.88 25.91 -24.53
CA LYS A 113 -9.30 26.74 -25.67
C LYS A 113 -8.99 28.22 -25.41
N GLN A 114 -9.32 28.74 -24.23
CA GLN A 114 -9.02 30.13 -23.87
C GLN A 114 -7.52 30.44 -23.90
N ILE A 115 -6.67 29.49 -23.46
CA ILE A 115 -5.21 29.64 -23.53
C ILE A 115 -4.73 29.74 -24.99
N LEU A 116 -5.26 28.90 -25.89
CA LEU A 116 -4.90 28.92 -27.30
C LEU A 116 -5.39 30.19 -28.02
N GLU A 117 -6.60 30.66 -27.71
CA GLU A 117 -7.15 31.91 -28.25
C GLU A 117 -6.33 33.12 -27.80
N ALA A 118 -5.96 33.18 -26.52
CA ALA A 118 -5.12 34.24 -26.00
C ALA A 118 -3.70 34.23 -26.59
N LYS A 119 -3.16 33.04 -26.89
CA LYS A 119 -1.91 32.91 -27.64
C LYS A 119 -2.02 33.52 -29.03
N GLN A 120 -3.12 33.25 -29.74
CA GLN A 120 -3.35 33.80 -31.08
C GLN A 120 -3.51 35.33 -31.05
N LEU A 121 -4.15 35.86 -30.02
CA LEU A 121 -4.33 37.30 -29.79
C LEU A 121 -3.09 37.99 -29.18
N SER A 122 -2.01 37.25 -28.89
CA SER A 122 -0.80 37.76 -28.25
C SER A 122 -1.09 38.53 -26.95
N LEU A 123 -2.04 38.04 -26.15
CA LEU A 123 -2.39 38.67 -24.88
C LEU A 123 -1.34 38.37 -23.80
N ASP A 124 -1.01 39.41 -23.01
CA ASP A 124 -0.03 39.29 -21.94
C ASP A 124 -0.54 38.53 -20.70
N ILE A 125 -1.85 38.38 -20.56
CA ILE A 125 -2.46 37.76 -19.39
C ILE A 125 -3.74 37.05 -19.80
N VAL A 126 -3.87 35.77 -19.44
CA VAL A 126 -5.13 35.03 -19.59
C VAL A 126 -5.94 35.13 -18.31
N LYS A 127 -7.08 35.80 -18.43
CA LYS A 127 -8.13 35.83 -17.42
C LYS A 127 -9.16 34.76 -17.74
N PHE A 128 -9.57 34.00 -16.73
CA PHE A 128 -10.65 33.04 -16.86
C PHE A 128 -11.91 33.62 -16.18
N PRO A 129 -12.92 34.11 -16.93
CA PRO A 129 -14.11 34.75 -16.35
C PRO A 129 -14.88 33.83 -15.38
N ASP A 130 -14.90 32.53 -15.68
CA ASP A 130 -15.57 31.51 -14.87
C ASP A 130 -14.80 31.16 -13.58
N TYR A 131 -13.53 31.60 -13.46
CA TYR A 131 -12.64 31.29 -12.34
C TYR A 131 -11.99 32.57 -11.80
N PRO A 132 -12.73 33.37 -11.00
CA PRO A 132 -12.22 34.63 -10.46
C PRO A 132 -10.98 34.40 -9.58
N GLY A 133 -9.93 35.19 -9.84
CA GLY A 133 -8.64 35.09 -9.13
C GLY A 133 -7.64 34.11 -9.75
N CYS A 134 -8.03 33.33 -10.76
CA CYS A 134 -7.11 32.46 -11.50
C CYS A 134 -6.59 33.19 -12.74
N MET A 135 -5.27 33.29 -12.85
CA MET A 135 -4.56 34.02 -13.91
C MET A 135 -3.41 33.15 -14.42
N LEU A 136 -3.09 33.26 -15.70
CA LEU A 136 -1.93 32.62 -16.31
C LEU A 136 -1.10 33.70 -17.04
N GLU A 137 0.17 33.83 -16.67
CA GLU A 137 1.08 34.86 -17.21
C GLU A 137 1.57 34.52 -18.63
N SER A 138 1.76 35.53 -19.49
CA SER A 138 2.12 35.33 -20.91
C SER A 138 3.50 34.81 -21.19
N SER A 139 4.46 35.03 -20.28
CA SER A 139 5.80 34.47 -20.36
C SER A 139 5.75 32.96 -20.62
N PHE A 140 4.75 32.27 -20.07
CA PHE A 140 4.55 30.84 -20.23
C PHE A 140 3.70 30.47 -21.46
N ILE A 141 2.81 31.36 -21.93
CA ILE A 141 1.89 31.08 -23.04
C ILE A 141 2.63 31.00 -24.37
N GLN A 142 3.67 31.81 -24.55
CA GLN A 142 4.46 31.83 -25.77
C GLN A 142 5.14 30.47 -26.01
N ASP A 143 5.64 29.85 -24.94
CA ASP A 143 6.33 28.55 -24.96
C ASP A 143 5.38 27.33 -24.99
N VAL A 144 4.08 27.54 -24.79
CA VAL A 144 3.10 26.45 -24.80
C VAL A 144 2.73 26.06 -26.23
N ASN A 145 3.21 24.90 -26.66
CA ASN A 145 2.75 24.20 -27.86
C ASN A 145 1.39 23.52 -27.58
N PRO A 146 0.41 23.55 -28.50
CA PRO A 146 -0.84 22.78 -28.40
C PRO A 146 -0.66 21.30 -27.99
N GLN A 147 0.41 20.65 -28.45
CA GLN A 147 0.75 19.26 -28.10
C GLN A 147 1.19 19.13 -26.64
N LYS A 148 1.95 20.11 -26.12
CA LYS A 148 2.35 20.17 -24.69
C LYS A 148 1.12 20.35 -23.81
N LEU A 149 0.19 21.22 -24.21
CA LEU A 149 -1.06 21.45 -23.49
C LEU A 149 -1.95 20.19 -23.47
N LEU A 150 -2.05 19.47 -24.60
CA LEU A 150 -2.78 18.21 -24.67
C LEU A 150 -2.17 17.14 -23.74
N ARG A 151 -0.83 17.07 -23.67
CA ARG A 151 -0.12 16.16 -22.76
C ARG A 151 -0.40 16.50 -21.30
N LEU A 152 -0.26 17.77 -20.90
CA LEU A 152 -0.53 18.24 -19.53
C LEU A 152 -1.98 17.98 -19.13
N ARG A 153 -2.94 18.23 -20.03
CA ARG A 153 -4.35 17.89 -19.83
C ARG A 153 -4.54 16.39 -19.56
N ARG A 154 -3.95 15.51 -20.37
CA ARG A 154 -4.05 14.05 -20.16
C ARG A 154 -3.46 13.63 -18.81
N GLN A 155 -2.34 14.20 -18.41
CA GLN A 155 -1.72 13.95 -17.11
C GLN A 155 -2.64 14.36 -15.95
N PHE A 156 -3.22 15.56 -16.04
CA PHE A 156 -4.18 16.06 -15.04
C PHE A 156 -5.43 15.18 -14.97
N LEU A 157 -5.99 14.76 -16.12
CA LEU A 157 -7.15 13.86 -16.17
C LEU A 157 -6.89 12.53 -15.47
N THR A 158 -5.71 11.93 -15.69
CA THR A 158 -5.31 10.69 -15.00
C THR A 158 -5.19 10.92 -13.50
N TYR A 159 -4.59 12.04 -13.08
CA TYR A 159 -4.45 12.38 -11.67
C TYR A 159 -5.80 12.61 -10.98
N ALA A 160 -6.71 13.34 -11.63
CA ALA A 160 -8.05 13.59 -11.10
C ALA A 160 -8.87 12.29 -11.00
N LYS A 161 -8.69 11.36 -11.94
CA LYS A 161 -9.27 10.02 -11.90
C LYS A 161 -8.73 9.12 -10.79
N MET A 162 -7.56 9.41 -10.25
CA MET A 162 -7.02 8.64 -9.12
C MET A 162 -7.47 9.23 -7.78
N ASN A 163 -7.76 10.54 -7.76
CA ASN A 163 -8.10 11.30 -6.57
C ASN A 163 -9.55 11.79 -6.62
N HIS A 164 -10.52 10.92 -6.94
CA HIS A 164 -11.96 11.23 -6.94
C HIS A 164 -12.44 11.54 -5.51
N SER A 165 -12.06 12.70 -5.00
CA SER A 165 -12.79 13.36 -3.94
C SER A 165 -14.03 13.94 -4.61
N ASN A 166 -15.22 13.79 -4.02
CA ASN A 166 -16.49 14.36 -4.48
C ASN A 166 -16.47 15.90 -4.46
N GLU A 167 -15.54 16.51 -5.19
CA GLU A 167 -15.36 17.95 -5.27
C GLU A 167 -16.17 18.55 -6.43
N ASP A 168 -16.65 19.76 -6.22
CA ASP A 168 -17.40 20.51 -7.22
C ASP A 168 -16.55 20.77 -8.47
N ALA A 169 -17.14 20.61 -9.66
CA ALA A 169 -16.45 20.84 -10.94
C ALA A 169 -15.78 22.23 -11.02
N ASN A 170 -16.37 23.24 -10.35
CA ASN A 170 -15.82 24.60 -10.25
C ASN A 170 -14.47 24.66 -9.52
N LYS A 171 -14.25 23.82 -8.50
CA LYS A 171 -12.96 23.78 -7.77
C LYS A 171 -11.87 23.14 -8.63
N ILE A 172 -12.25 22.18 -9.47
CA ILE A 172 -11.32 21.43 -10.30
C ILE A 172 -10.79 22.25 -11.47
N GLY A 173 -11.62 23.11 -12.06
CA GLY A 173 -11.13 24.08 -13.03
C GLY A 173 -10.02 24.97 -12.46
N ARG A 174 -10.15 25.40 -11.20
CA ARG A 174 -9.11 26.15 -10.48
C ARG A 174 -7.85 25.32 -10.28
N TYR A 175 -7.98 24.05 -9.87
CA TYR A 175 -6.83 23.15 -9.72
C TYR A 175 -6.10 22.91 -11.04
N PHE A 176 -6.83 22.82 -12.16
CA PHE A 176 -6.20 22.68 -13.46
C PHE A 176 -5.37 23.93 -13.82
N ILE A 177 -5.91 25.13 -13.58
CA ILE A 177 -5.16 26.38 -13.81
C ILE A 177 -3.93 26.46 -12.90
N GLN A 178 -4.08 26.11 -11.61
CA GLN A 178 -2.96 26.06 -10.67
C GLN A 178 -1.91 25.01 -11.07
N TYR A 179 -2.34 23.85 -11.54
CA TYR A 179 -1.46 22.81 -12.06
C TYR A 179 -0.67 23.29 -13.28
N LEU A 180 -1.33 23.96 -14.22
CA LEU A 180 -0.67 24.56 -15.38
C LEU A 180 0.33 25.64 -14.96
N ASN A 181 -0.03 26.53 -14.03
CA ASN A 181 0.90 27.52 -13.50
C ASN A 181 2.13 26.83 -12.91
N LYS A 182 1.96 25.85 -12.02
CA LYS A 182 3.09 25.13 -11.42
C LYS A 182 3.97 24.42 -12.46
N THR A 183 3.37 23.66 -13.39
CA THR A 183 4.11 22.87 -14.39
C THR A 183 4.71 23.68 -15.53
N LEU A 184 4.31 24.94 -15.70
CA LEU A 184 4.90 25.84 -16.66
C LEU A 184 5.93 26.79 -16.02
N THR A 185 5.88 26.96 -14.69
CA THR A 185 6.89 27.74 -13.93
C THR A 185 8.12 26.91 -13.60
N ASP A 186 7.96 25.59 -13.38
CA ASP A 186 9.04 24.59 -13.26
C ASP A 186 9.62 24.20 -14.63
#